data_AF-A0A8W8M7A6-F1
#
_entry.id   AF-A0A8W8M7A6-F1
#
_cell.length_a   1.000
_cell.length_b   1.000
_cell.length_c   1.000
_cell.angle_alpha   90.00
_cell.angle_beta   90.00
_cell.angle_gamma   90.00
#
_symmetry.space_group_name_H-M   'P 1'
#
loop_
_entity.id
_entity.type
_entity.pdbx_description
1 polymer ?
#
loop_
_entity_poly.entity_id
_entity_poly.type
_entity_poly.pdbx_seq_one_letter_code
_entity_poly.pdbx_strand_id
1 'polypeptide(L)'
;FTYQYHQLNAYVGEDSHLRVMGFPCNQFGHQEPADNATELFNGLKYVRPGSGFVPAFDIMGIGDVNGEKESFVYTYLKERCRLPDEAKFYPHESFWKTFKIRDVVWNFEKFLVDSNGVPVLRFLSTVEPMDILKISKLLLNDPSCNSCLETELKILESKYPKK
;
A
#
# COMPACT_ATOMS: atom_id res chain seq x y z
N PHE A 1 11.34 3.57 1.36
CA PHE A 1 10.24 2.61 1.58
C PHE A 1 10.53 1.20 1.08
N THR A 2 11.54 0.94 0.23
CA THR A 2 11.84 -0.42 -0.28
C THR A 2 12.15 -1.46 0.80
N TYR A 3 12.60 -1.05 2.00
CA TYR A 3 12.76 -1.97 3.14
C TYR A 3 11.43 -2.63 3.57
N GLN A 4 10.29 -2.00 3.27
CA GLN A 4 8.97 -2.53 3.59
C GLN A 4 8.64 -3.82 2.83
N TYR A 5 9.32 -4.13 1.72
CA TYR A 5 9.17 -5.43 1.05
C TYR A 5 9.42 -6.62 1.98
N HIS A 6 10.42 -6.52 2.88
CA HIS A 6 10.68 -7.57 3.88
C HIS A 6 9.55 -7.67 4.91
N GLN A 7 9.00 -6.52 5.34
CA GLN A 7 7.87 -6.49 6.26
C GLN A 7 6.59 -7.01 5.62
N LEU A 8 6.38 -6.77 4.32
CA LEU A 8 5.24 -7.33 3.58
C LEU A 8 5.36 -8.86 3.44
N ASN A 9 6.56 -9.39 3.21
CA ASN A 9 6.78 -10.85 3.27
C ASN A 9 6.46 -11.41 4.65
N ALA A 10 6.95 -10.75 5.72
CA ALA A 10 6.65 -11.16 7.09
C ALA A 10 5.15 -11.11 7.37
N TYR A 11 4.47 -10.04 6.96
CA TYR A 11 3.04 -9.84 7.12
C TYR A 11 2.20 -10.99 6.56
N VAL A 12 2.54 -11.50 5.37
CA VAL A 12 1.84 -12.66 4.78
C VAL A 12 2.13 -13.95 5.56
N GLY A 13 3.30 -14.08 6.18
CA GLY A 13 3.65 -15.22 7.02
C GLY A 13 2.96 -15.25 8.39
N GLU A 14 2.33 -14.14 8.80
CA GLU A 14 1.74 -14.00 10.14
C GLU A 14 0.36 -14.64 10.30
N ASP A 15 -0.42 -14.73 9.23
CA ASP A 15 -1.73 -15.38 9.24
C ASP A 15 -2.14 -15.85 7.84
N SER A 16 -2.58 -17.10 7.73
CA SER A 16 -3.01 -17.72 6.46
C SER A 16 -4.25 -17.11 5.82
N HIS A 17 -4.97 -16.22 6.49
CA HIS A 17 -6.12 -15.48 5.94
C HIS A 17 -5.70 -14.10 5.40
N LEU A 18 -4.52 -13.60 5.76
CA LEU A 18 -4.01 -12.34 5.25
C LEU A 18 -3.34 -12.55 3.89
N ARG A 19 -3.63 -11.63 2.96
CA ARG A 19 -3.04 -11.60 1.62
C ARG A 19 -2.49 -10.21 1.36
N VAL A 20 -1.43 -10.14 0.57
CA VAL A 20 -0.85 -8.90 0.05
C VAL A 20 -0.84 -9.00 -1.47
N MET A 21 -1.16 -7.89 -2.12
CA MET A 21 -1.03 -7.72 -3.57
C MET A 21 -0.20 -6.46 -3.82
N GLY A 22 0.91 -6.59 -4.52
CA GLY A 22 1.75 -5.48 -4.95
C GLY A 22 1.34 -5.00 -6.33
N PHE A 23 1.19 -3.68 -6.51
CA PHE A 23 0.90 -3.06 -7.80
C PHE A 23 2.08 -2.15 -8.18
N PRO A 24 3.03 -2.63 -9.00
CA PRO A 24 4.15 -1.83 -9.46
C PRO A 24 3.65 -0.64 -10.30
N CYS A 25 4.20 0.54 -10.04
CA CYS A 25 3.76 1.79 -10.64
C CYS A 25 4.92 2.77 -10.75
N ASN A 26 5.07 3.39 -11.93
CA ASN A 26 6.18 4.30 -12.21
C ASN A 26 5.80 5.80 -12.13
N GLN A 27 4.63 6.12 -11.59
CA GLN A 27 4.08 7.48 -11.55
C GLN A 27 4.70 8.37 -10.45
N PHE A 28 5.53 7.82 -9.56
CA PHE A 28 6.08 8.53 -8.41
C PHE A 28 7.61 8.48 -8.43
N GLY A 29 8.24 9.62 -8.72
CA GLY A 29 9.70 9.75 -8.79
C GLY A 29 10.39 8.87 -9.83
N HIS A 30 9.64 8.28 -10.77
CA HIS A 30 10.11 7.23 -11.69
C HIS A 30 10.85 6.07 -10.99
N GLN A 31 10.33 5.63 -9.84
CA GLN A 31 10.99 4.63 -8.98
C GLN A 31 10.70 3.17 -9.35
N GLU A 32 9.93 2.91 -10.41
CA GLU A 32 9.68 1.57 -10.94
C GLU A 32 10.00 1.54 -12.46
N PRO A 33 11.29 1.60 -12.83
CA PRO A 33 11.70 1.74 -14.23
C PRO A 33 11.63 0.42 -15.02
N ALA A 34 11.27 -0.70 -14.40
CA ALA A 34 11.18 -1.99 -15.06
C ALA A 34 10.17 -1.95 -16.21
N ASP A 35 10.56 -2.46 -17.38
CA ASP A 35 9.70 -2.53 -18.56
C ASP A 35 8.77 -3.76 -18.51
N ASN A 36 9.19 -4.81 -17.82
CA ASN A 36 8.46 -6.07 -17.75
C ASN A 36 8.70 -6.81 -16.42
N ALA A 37 7.95 -7.89 -16.21
CA ALA A 37 8.03 -8.70 -15.00
C ALA A 37 9.45 -9.25 -14.72
N THR A 38 10.19 -9.65 -15.74
CA THR A 38 11.55 -10.20 -15.57
C THR A 38 12.49 -9.15 -14.98
N GLU A 39 12.45 -7.93 -15.50
CA GLU A 39 13.26 -6.82 -14.99
C GLU A 39 12.85 -6.43 -13.57
N LEU A 40 11.55 -6.38 -13.29
CA LEU A 40 11.02 -6.12 -11.96
C LEU A 40 11.54 -7.13 -10.93
N PHE A 41 11.37 -8.43 -11.20
CA PHE A 41 11.82 -9.48 -10.29
C PHE A 41 13.36 -9.52 -10.16
N ASN A 42 14.10 -9.23 -11.23
CA ASN A 42 15.55 -9.09 -11.15
C ASN A 42 15.97 -7.90 -10.28
N GLY A 43 15.30 -6.76 -10.40
CA GLY A 43 15.52 -5.59 -9.56
C GLY A 43 15.31 -5.91 -8.08
N LEU A 44 14.18 -6.54 -7.74
CA LEU A 44 13.87 -6.95 -6.37
C LEU A 44 14.89 -7.94 -5.81
N LYS A 45 15.29 -8.94 -6.61
CA LYS A 45 16.17 -10.03 -6.17
C LYS A 45 17.64 -9.65 -6.08
N TYR A 46 18.13 -8.86 -7.03
CA TYR A 46 19.57 -8.63 -7.18
C TYR A 46 20.00 -7.19 -6.88
N VAL A 47 19.09 -6.21 -6.87
CA VAL A 47 19.44 -4.78 -6.72
C VAL A 47 18.89 -4.19 -5.43
N ARG A 48 17.56 -4.12 -5.29
CA ARG A 48 16.90 -3.56 -4.12
C ARG A 48 15.47 -4.13 -3.99
N PRO A 49 15.13 -4.84 -2.91
CA PRO A 49 15.93 -5.06 -1.69
C PRO A 49 17.25 -5.82 -1.91
N GLY A 50 17.34 -6.64 -2.95
CA GLY A 50 18.54 -7.39 -3.28
C GLY A 50 18.73 -8.61 -2.38
N SER A 51 19.96 -9.12 -2.32
CA SER A 51 20.33 -10.26 -1.45
C SER A 51 19.48 -11.53 -1.65
N GLY A 52 18.99 -11.76 -2.87
CA GLY A 52 18.16 -12.92 -3.18
C GLY A 52 16.71 -12.78 -2.73
N PHE A 53 16.24 -11.57 -2.39
CA PHE A 53 14.86 -11.34 -2.00
C PHE A 53 13.87 -11.80 -3.08
N VAL A 54 12.82 -12.49 -2.66
CA VAL A 54 11.70 -12.89 -3.51
C VAL A 54 10.41 -12.52 -2.77
N PRO A 55 9.48 -11.78 -3.39
CA PRO A 55 8.17 -11.52 -2.80
C PRO A 55 7.45 -12.82 -2.45
N ALA A 56 6.91 -12.91 -1.23
CA ALA A 56 6.07 -14.03 -0.78
C ALA A 56 4.58 -13.78 -1.07
N PHE A 57 4.28 -12.86 -2.00
CA PHE A 57 2.96 -12.35 -2.27
C PHE A 57 2.82 -11.98 -3.74
N ASP A 58 1.57 -11.82 -4.18
CA ASP A 58 1.27 -11.60 -5.60
C ASP A 58 1.73 -10.21 -6.03
N ILE A 59 2.51 -10.16 -7.10
CA ILE A 59 2.90 -8.93 -7.78
C ILE A 59 2.10 -8.86 -9.08
N MET A 60 1.28 -7.82 -9.21
CA MET A 60 0.43 -7.59 -10.37
C MET A 60 1.23 -6.99 -11.53
N GLY A 61 0.58 -6.85 -12.69
CA GLY A 61 1.16 -6.16 -13.84
C GLY A 61 1.48 -4.70 -13.52
N ILE A 62 2.56 -4.20 -14.12
CA ILE A 62 2.98 -2.80 -14.01
C ILE A 62 1.88 -1.92 -14.64
N GLY A 63 1.45 -0.87 -13.93
CA GLY A 63 0.38 -0.01 -14.42
C GLY A 63 0.19 1.28 -13.62
N ASP A 64 -0.73 2.10 -14.09
CA ASP A 64 -1.05 3.38 -13.48
C ASP A 64 -2.08 3.21 -12.34
N VAL A 65 -1.89 4.01 -11.28
CA VAL A 65 -2.80 4.07 -10.12
C VAL A 65 -3.54 5.41 -10.04
N ASN A 66 -3.09 6.40 -10.80
CA ASN A 66 -3.67 7.73 -10.93
C ASN A 66 -3.83 8.15 -12.39
N GLY A 67 -4.69 9.16 -12.62
CA GLY A 67 -4.88 9.77 -13.93
C GLY A 67 -5.82 9.00 -14.85
N GLU A 68 -5.83 9.37 -16.14
CA GLU A 68 -6.80 8.87 -17.12
C GLU A 68 -6.66 7.36 -17.43
N LYS A 69 -5.48 6.80 -17.19
CA LYS A 69 -5.15 5.39 -17.45
C LYS A 69 -5.11 4.54 -16.19
N GLU A 70 -5.53 5.08 -15.05
CA GLU A 70 -5.50 4.33 -13.79
C GLU A 70 -6.31 3.04 -13.89
N SER A 71 -5.80 1.98 -13.25
CA SER A 71 -6.52 0.72 -13.19
C SER A 71 -7.85 0.85 -12.43
N PHE A 72 -8.85 0.09 -12.87
CA PHE A 72 -10.18 0.06 -12.22
C PHE A 72 -10.09 -0.28 -10.73
N VAL A 73 -9.15 -1.14 -10.33
CA VAL A 73 -8.90 -1.48 -8.92
C VAL A 73 -8.58 -0.21 -8.13
N TYR A 74 -7.66 0.63 -8.61
CA TYR A 74 -7.32 1.87 -7.90
C TYR A 74 -8.43 2.91 -7.96
N THR A 75 -9.20 3.01 -9.04
CA THR A 75 -10.43 3.85 -9.04
C THR A 75 -11.36 3.42 -7.91
N TYR A 76 -11.67 2.12 -7.83
CA TYR A 76 -12.56 1.54 -6.82
C TYR A 76 -12.05 1.80 -5.38
N LEU A 77 -10.75 1.57 -5.13
CA LEU A 77 -10.11 1.77 -3.83
C LEU A 77 -10.12 3.24 -3.40
N LYS A 78 -9.72 4.16 -4.28
CA LYS A 78 -9.59 5.60 -3.96
C LYS A 78 -10.94 6.28 -3.75
N GLU A 79 -11.99 5.81 -4.43
CA GLU A 79 -13.36 6.32 -4.23
C GLU A 79 -13.93 5.95 -2.86
N ARG A 80 -13.64 4.74 -2.38
CA ARG A 80 -14.21 4.19 -1.13
C ARG A 80 -13.40 4.48 0.11
N CYS A 81 -12.07 4.63 -0.02
CA CYS A 81 -11.23 5.05 1.09
C CYS A 81 -10.72 6.48 0.91
N ARG A 82 -11.12 7.34 1.85
CA ARG A 82 -10.65 8.73 1.92
C ARG A 82 -9.13 8.76 2.11
N LEU A 83 -8.46 9.66 1.40
CA LEU A 83 -7.06 9.96 1.64
C LEU A 83 -6.88 10.51 3.08
N PRO A 84 -5.92 10.01 3.87
CA PRO A 84 -5.60 10.54 5.19
C PRO A 84 -5.24 12.04 5.14
N ASP A 85 -5.62 12.81 6.17
CA ASP A 85 -5.42 14.29 6.17
C ASP A 85 -3.95 14.70 6.19
N GLU A 86 -3.08 13.80 6.64
CA GLU A 86 -1.65 13.99 6.79
C GLU A 86 -0.91 13.82 5.47
N ALA A 87 -1.62 13.41 4.42
CA ALA A 87 -1.07 13.17 3.10
C ALA A 87 -0.39 14.43 2.54
N LYS A 88 0.86 14.26 2.10
CA LYS A 88 1.61 15.32 1.43
C LYS A 88 1.72 14.99 -0.05
N PHE A 89 1.33 15.94 -0.88
CA PHE A 89 1.37 15.77 -2.33
C PHE A 89 2.63 16.41 -2.91
N TYR A 90 3.30 15.68 -3.82
CA TYR A 90 4.59 16.06 -4.41
C TYR A 90 4.45 16.22 -5.93
N PRO A 91 3.89 17.34 -6.44
CA PRO A 91 3.54 17.48 -7.85
C PRO A 91 4.74 17.40 -8.80
N HIS A 92 5.92 17.88 -8.39
CA HIS A 92 7.13 17.84 -9.21
C HIS A 92 7.71 16.43 -9.38
N GLU A 93 7.29 15.50 -8.54
CA GLU A 93 7.71 14.08 -8.57
C GLU A 93 6.54 13.16 -8.96
N SER A 94 5.45 13.74 -9.46
CA SER A 94 4.19 13.07 -9.80
C SER A 94 3.96 13.13 -11.31
N PHE A 95 3.86 11.97 -11.95
CA PHE A 95 3.89 11.84 -13.42
C PHE A 95 2.54 11.42 -14.01
N TRP A 96 1.51 12.25 -13.80
CA TRP A 96 0.21 12.19 -14.49
C TRP A 96 -0.36 13.60 -14.70
N LYS A 97 -1.38 13.76 -15.55
CA LYS A 97 -1.83 15.09 -16.01
C LYS A 97 -2.84 15.78 -15.10
N THR A 98 -3.89 15.06 -14.71
CA THR A 98 -5.04 15.63 -13.99
C THR A 98 -5.05 15.10 -12.57
N PHE A 99 -4.74 15.97 -11.61
CA PHE A 99 -4.69 15.62 -10.20
C PHE A 99 -6.09 15.63 -9.57
N LYS A 100 -6.41 14.60 -8.79
CA LYS A 100 -7.63 14.47 -8.00
C LYS A 100 -7.30 14.45 -6.51
N ILE A 101 -8.20 14.96 -5.67
CA ILE A 101 -8.05 14.98 -4.20
C ILE A 101 -7.82 13.57 -3.61
N ARG A 102 -8.33 12.54 -4.27
CA ARG A 102 -8.25 11.14 -3.81
C ARG A 102 -7.07 10.37 -4.39
N ASP A 103 -6.23 11.00 -5.21
CA ASP A 103 -5.08 10.33 -5.83
C ASP A 103 -4.17 9.69 -4.78
N VAL A 104 -3.51 8.61 -5.17
CA VAL A 104 -2.39 8.05 -4.41
C VAL A 104 -1.27 9.09 -4.42
N VAL A 105 -0.68 9.38 -3.27
CA VAL A 105 0.27 10.50 -3.15
C VAL A 105 1.72 10.06 -3.30
N TRP A 106 2.03 8.79 -3.06
CA TRP A 106 3.39 8.26 -3.18
C TRP A 106 3.44 6.73 -3.23
N ASN A 107 4.64 6.18 -3.53
CA ASN A 107 4.94 4.75 -3.46
C ASN A 107 4.63 4.17 -2.08
N PHE A 108 4.23 2.90 -2.02
CA PHE A 108 3.90 2.17 -0.77
C PHE A 108 2.70 2.71 0.02
N GLU A 109 1.78 3.43 -0.61
CA GLU A 109 0.45 3.64 -0.03
C GLU A 109 -0.33 2.31 0.02
N LYS A 110 -1.09 2.08 1.08
CA LYS A 110 -1.69 0.76 1.38
C LYS A 110 -3.18 0.89 1.58
N PHE A 111 -3.93 -0.08 1.06
CA PHE A 111 -5.36 -0.21 1.29
C PHE A 111 -5.60 -1.55 1.98
N LEU A 112 -6.30 -1.52 3.11
CA LEU A 112 -6.82 -2.72 3.74
C LEU A 112 -8.22 -2.97 3.22
N VAL A 113 -8.44 -4.18 2.72
CA VAL A 113 -9.68 -4.63 2.09
C VAL A 113 -10.18 -5.84 2.87
N ASP A 114 -11.47 -5.87 3.18
CA ASP A 114 -12.07 -7.00 3.88
C ASP A 114 -12.28 -8.23 2.97
N SER A 115 -12.77 -9.33 3.55
CA SER A 115 -13.03 -10.57 2.81
C SER A 115 -14.18 -10.47 1.79
N ASN A 116 -15.00 -9.42 1.85
CA ASN A 116 -16.05 -9.13 0.88
C ASN A 116 -15.56 -8.22 -0.26
N GLY A 117 -14.29 -7.84 -0.26
CA GLY A 117 -13.70 -6.93 -1.24
C GLY A 117 -13.98 -5.45 -0.96
N VAL A 118 -14.47 -5.11 0.24
CA VAL A 118 -14.78 -3.72 0.62
C VAL A 118 -13.52 -3.07 1.22
N PRO A 119 -13.07 -1.92 0.69
CA PRO A 119 -11.95 -1.18 1.26
C PRO A 119 -12.35 -0.56 2.60
N VAL A 120 -11.63 -0.90 3.67
CA VAL A 120 -11.96 -0.46 5.04
C VAL A 120 -11.06 0.65 5.54
N LEU A 121 -9.76 0.60 5.23
CA LEU A 121 -8.76 1.57 5.70
C LEU A 121 -7.71 1.85 4.62
N ARG A 122 -7.17 3.07 4.65
CA ARG A 122 -6.12 3.54 3.74
C ARG A 122 -4.99 4.16 4.56
N PHE A 123 -3.76 3.74 4.27
CA PHE A 123 -2.57 4.11 5.03
C PHE A 123 -1.52 4.72 4.12
N LEU A 124 -0.91 5.82 4.56
CA LEU A 124 0.17 6.49 3.85
C LEU A 124 1.44 5.63 3.81
N SER A 125 2.34 5.97 2.90
CA SER A 125 3.64 5.31 2.70
C SER A 125 4.46 5.13 3.98
N THR A 126 4.34 6.09 4.89
CA THR A 126 5.06 6.13 6.17
C THR A 126 4.58 5.10 7.17
N VAL A 127 3.33 4.63 7.07
CA VAL A 127 2.79 3.60 7.96
C VAL A 127 3.43 2.27 7.60
N GLU A 128 4.06 1.63 8.59
CA GLU A 128 4.74 0.36 8.36
C GLU A 128 3.74 -0.80 8.28
N PRO A 129 3.93 -1.78 7.38
CA PRO A 129 3.08 -2.96 7.29
C PRO A 129 2.83 -3.68 8.62
N MET A 130 3.85 -3.77 9.48
CA MET A 130 3.73 -4.46 10.76
C MET A 130 2.84 -3.73 11.78
N ASP A 131 2.69 -2.40 11.67
CA ASP A 131 1.74 -1.68 12.52
C ASP A 131 0.30 -1.86 12.04
N ILE A 132 0.11 -2.13 10.74
CA ILE A 132 -1.20 -2.48 10.16
C ILE A 132 -1.63 -3.88 10.61
N LEU A 133 -0.68 -4.81 10.81
CA LEU A 133 -0.95 -6.20 11.16
C LEU A 133 -1.89 -6.35 12.37
N LYS A 134 -1.70 -5.52 13.39
CA LYS A 134 -2.51 -5.57 14.61
C LYS A 134 -3.97 -5.18 14.34
N ILE A 135 -4.18 -4.14 13.52
CA ILE A 135 -5.49 -3.72 13.05
C ILE A 135 -6.13 -4.82 12.19
N SER A 136 -5.37 -5.43 11.28
CA SER A 136 -5.87 -6.50 10.43
C SER A 136 -6.24 -7.76 11.21
N LYS A 137 -5.43 -8.17 12.19
CA LYS A 137 -5.77 -9.28 13.10
C LYS A 137 -7.00 -8.96 13.94
N LEU A 138 -7.17 -7.71 14.38
CA LEU A 138 -8.40 -7.30 15.07
C LEU A 138 -9.62 -7.45 14.18
N LEU A 139 -9.58 -6.91 12.96
CA LEU A 139 -10.69 -6.97 12.01
C LEU A 139 -11.02 -8.42 11.57
N LEU A 140 -10.03 -9.31 11.53
CA LEU A 140 -10.25 -10.73 11.26
C LEU A 140 -10.93 -11.46 12.42
N ASN A 141 -10.52 -11.20 13.66
CA ASN A 141 -10.96 -11.98 14.82
C ASN A 141 -12.21 -11.42 15.51
N ASP A 142 -12.36 -10.10 15.54
CA ASP A 142 -13.53 -9.43 16.13
C ASP A 142 -13.89 -8.17 15.31
N PRO A 143 -14.51 -8.35 14.13
CA PRO A 143 -14.94 -7.24 13.29
C PRO A 143 -16.03 -6.36 13.94
N SER A 144 -16.63 -6.80 15.05
CA SER A 144 -17.71 -6.08 15.72
C SER A 144 -17.22 -5.06 16.76
N CYS A 145 -15.98 -5.19 17.23
CA CYS A 145 -15.42 -4.30 18.25
C CYS A 145 -14.93 -2.96 17.67
N ASN A 146 -15.86 -2.05 17.40
CA ASN A 146 -15.54 -0.70 16.92
C ASN A 146 -14.64 0.08 17.90
N SER A 147 -14.86 -0.05 19.22
CA SER A 147 -14.05 0.62 20.24
C SER A 147 -12.60 0.11 20.28
N CYS A 148 -12.38 -1.19 20.01
CA CYS A 148 -11.05 -1.77 19.87
C CYS A 148 -10.33 -1.17 18.66
N LEU A 149 -11.04 -1.08 17.53
CA LEU A 149 -10.49 -0.52 16.29
C LEU A 149 -10.10 0.96 16.47
N GLU A 150 -10.98 1.76 17.06
CA GLU A 150 -10.70 3.17 17.38
C GLU A 150 -9.48 3.33 18.28
N THR A 151 -9.30 2.41 19.24
CA THR A 151 -8.14 2.44 20.13
C THR A 151 -6.84 2.20 19.37
N GLU A 152 -6.79 1.17 18.52
CA GLU A 152 -5.60 0.88 17.71
C GLU A 152 -5.32 1.98 16.67
N LEU A 153 -6.36 2.57 16.08
CA LEU A 153 -6.20 3.72 15.18
C LEU A 153 -5.60 4.93 15.89
N LYS A 154 -6.03 5.24 17.13
CA LYS A 154 -5.43 6.32 17.93
C LYS A 154 -3.97 6.06 18.27
N ILE A 155 -3.60 4.81 18.56
CA ILE A 155 -2.20 4.42 18.77
C ILE A 155 -1.40 4.66 17.50
N LEU A 156 -1.95 4.28 16.34
CA LEU A 156 -1.32 4.49 15.04
C LEU A 156 -1.13 5.98 14.73
N GLU A 157 -2.16 6.81 14.96
CA GLU A 157 -2.10 8.27 14.79
C GLU A 157 -1.04 8.91 15.70
N SER A 158 -0.89 8.42 16.94
CA SER A 158 0.16 8.89 17.84
C SER A 158 1.57 8.53 17.35
N LYS A 159 1.72 7.39 16.66
CA LYS A 159 2.99 6.94 16.09
C LYS A 159 3.34 7.69 14.80
N TYR A 160 2.32 8.06 14.03
CA TYR A 160 2.43 8.76 12.75
C TYR A 160 1.68 10.09 12.79
N PRO A 161 2.14 11.07 13.59
CA PRO A 161 1.40 12.30 13.83
C PRO A 161 1.26 13.16 12.58
N LYS A 162 0.16 13.91 12.51
CA LYS A 162 -0.05 14.95 11.50
C LYS A 162 1.09 15.97 11.61
N LYS A 163 1.91 16.09 10.57
CA LYS A 163 3.01 17.08 10.49
C LYS A 163 2.54 18.38 9.87
#